data_AF-A0A3P8WPN5-F1
#
_entry.id   AF-A0A3P8WPN5-F1
#
_cell.length_a   1.000
_cell.length_b   1.000
_cell.length_c   1.000
_cell.angle_alpha   90.00
_cell.angle_beta   90.00
_cell.angle_gamma   90.00
#
_symmetry.space_group_name_H-M   'P 1'
#
loop_
_entity.id
_entity.type
_entity.pdbx_description
1 polymer ?
#
loop_
_entity_poly.entity_id
_entity_poly.type
_entity_poly.pdbx_seq_one_letter_code
_entity_poly.pdbx_strand_id
1 'polypeptide(L)'
;MSPFSQCHVVVPGHHGILLVQCERQLQTRRQAAEKQMAMEIAVGREQFKYFGSFCALTGVGLLAASIKKKRPSLLAPMVPLGFLVAYQYDVAYGTFQMRVLGEAENVIISEHHRLGQPFGPVTFSSIETARGGGATSS
;
A
#
# COMPACT_ATOMS: atom_id res chain seq x y z
N MET A 1 11.90 45.83 27.46
CA MET A 1 10.60 46.11 26.79
C MET A 1 10.71 45.64 25.35
N SER A 2 10.22 44.43 25.09
CA SER A 2 9.94 43.92 23.75
C SER A 2 8.66 43.08 23.89
N PRO A 3 7.63 43.35 23.07
CA PRO A 3 6.31 42.79 23.27
C PRO A 3 6.31 41.35 22.79
N PHE A 4 5.97 40.44 23.70
CA PHE A 4 5.55 39.09 23.34
C PHE A 4 4.36 39.21 22.40
N SER A 5 4.64 38.95 21.12
CA SER A 5 3.64 38.81 20.07
C SER A 5 2.58 37.82 20.54
N GLN A 6 1.40 38.38 20.76
CA GLN A 6 0.21 37.75 21.26
C GLN A 6 -0.26 36.72 20.24
N CYS A 7 0.20 35.46 20.36
CA CYS A 7 -0.49 34.32 19.76
C CYS A 7 -1.84 34.20 20.45
N HIS A 8 -2.84 34.90 19.92
CA HIS A 8 -4.22 34.82 20.34
C HIS A 8 -4.70 33.39 20.06
N VAL A 9 -4.58 32.52 21.07
CA VAL A 9 -5.25 31.22 21.09
C VAL A 9 -6.73 31.54 21.17
N VAL A 10 -7.38 31.64 20.01
CA VAL A 10 -8.83 31.66 19.90
C VAL A 10 -9.31 30.32 20.46
N VAL A 11 -9.76 30.32 21.72
CA VAL A 11 -10.37 29.14 22.35
C VAL A 11 -11.70 28.92 21.65
N PRO A 12 -11.84 27.87 20.83
CA PRO A 12 -13.09 27.63 20.14
C PRO A 12 -14.11 27.06 21.12
N GLY A 13 -15.37 27.47 21.03
CA GLY A 13 -16.47 26.78 21.74
C GLY A 13 -16.54 25.30 21.36
N HIS A 14 -17.37 24.50 22.05
CA HIS A 14 -17.49 23.04 21.89
C HIS A 14 -17.49 22.53 20.41
N HIS A 15 -18.08 23.29 19.49
CA HIS A 15 -18.09 22.98 18.05
C HIS A 15 -16.73 23.18 17.36
N GLY A 16 -15.95 24.19 17.76
CA GLY A 16 -14.65 24.45 17.17
C GLY A 16 -13.54 23.51 17.69
N ILE A 17 -13.69 22.92 18.89
CA ILE A 17 -12.76 21.89 19.38
C ILE A 17 -12.86 20.63 18.50
N LEU A 18 -14.09 20.22 18.12
CA LEU A 18 -14.31 19.10 17.21
C LEU A 18 -13.77 19.37 15.80
N LEU A 19 -13.94 20.61 15.30
CA LEU A 19 -13.42 21.01 14.00
C LEU A 19 -11.89 20.94 13.96
N VAL A 20 -11.21 21.46 14.99
CA VAL A 20 -9.74 21.42 15.10
C VAL A 20 -9.22 19.97 15.21
N GLN A 21 -9.92 19.10 15.94
CA GLN A 21 -9.55 17.67 16.01
C GLN A 21 -9.75 16.97 14.66
N CYS A 22 -10.87 17.22 13.97
CA CYS A 22 -11.16 16.65 12.66
C CYS A 22 -10.12 17.09 11.60
N GLU A 23 -9.77 18.37 11.58
CA GLU A 23 -8.77 18.93 10.68
C GLU A 23 -7.40 18.29 10.89
N ARG A 24 -6.95 18.13 12.14
CA ARG A 24 -5.69 17.45 12.47
C ARG A 24 -5.70 15.97 12.09
N GLN A 25 -6.83 15.28 12.27
CA GLN A 25 -6.99 13.88 11.85
C GLN A 25 -6.91 13.76 10.33
N LEU A 26 -7.57 14.65 9.58
CA LEU A 26 -7.51 14.69 8.13
C LEU A 26 -6.09 14.98 7.62
N GLN A 27 -5.39 15.94 8.21
CA GLN A 27 -4.00 16.26 7.87
C GLN A 27 -3.07 15.09 8.12
N THR A 28 -3.20 14.41 9.26
CA THR A 28 -2.43 13.20 9.57
C THR A 28 -2.71 12.07 8.58
N ARG A 29 -3.98 11.88 8.20
CA ARG A 29 -4.39 10.85 7.22
C ARG A 29 -3.82 11.10 5.84
N ARG A 30 -3.83 12.35 5.36
CA ARG A 30 -3.22 12.72 4.07
C ARG A 30 -1.72 12.44 4.05
N GLN A 31 -1.01 12.90 5.09
CA GLN A 31 0.43 12.68 5.20
C GLN A 31 0.78 11.19 5.31
N ALA A 32 -0.02 10.38 6.00
CA ALA A 32 0.20 8.94 6.09
C ALA A 32 0.00 8.24 4.74
N ALA A 33 -1.02 8.62 3.97
CA ALA A 33 -1.28 8.04 2.65
C ALA A 33 -0.14 8.34 1.66
N GLU A 34 0.31 9.60 1.60
CA GLU A 34 1.43 10.00 0.75
C GLU A 34 2.73 9.27 1.13
N LYS A 35 3.00 9.14 2.43
CA LYS A 35 4.18 8.44 2.94
C LYS A 35 4.10 6.93 2.72
N GLN A 36 2.92 6.32 2.83
CA GLN A 36 2.71 4.91 2.56
C GLN A 36 3.02 4.60 1.10
N MET A 37 2.52 5.42 0.17
CA MET A 37 2.80 5.26 -1.26
C MET A 37 4.30 5.39 -1.58
N ALA A 38 4.98 6.38 -0.99
CA ALA A 38 6.41 6.56 -1.17
C ALA A 38 7.24 5.39 -0.58
N MET A 39 6.81 4.86 0.57
CA MET A 39 7.45 3.73 1.22
C MET A 39 7.28 2.44 0.40
N GLU A 40 6.09 2.17 -0.16
CA GLU A 40 5.87 0.98 -0.99
C GLU A 40 6.77 0.96 -2.23
N ILE A 41 6.94 2.11 -2.88
CA ILE A 41 7.87 2.26 -4.01
C ILE A 41 9.33 2.02 -3.57
N ALA A 42 9.73 2.56 -2.42
CA ALA A 42 11.08 2.38 -1.89
C ALA A 42 11.37 0.91 -1.50
N VAL A 43 10.41 0.25 -0.84
CA VAL A 43 10.50 -1.17 -0.45
C VAL A 43 10.59 -2.07 -1.67
N GLY A 44 9.81 -1.80 -2.73
CA GLY A 44 9.87 -2.56 -3.98
C GLY A 44 11.27 -2.59 -4.60
N ARG A 45 11.98 -1.45 -4.58
CA ARG A 45 13.36 -1.34 -5.08
C ARG A 45 14.35 -2.15 -4.25
N GLU A 46 14.19 -2.15 -2.94
CA GLU A 46 15.09 -2.88 -2.04
C GLU A 46 14.86 -4.39 -2.12
N GLN A 47 13.59 -4.83 -2.16
CA GLN A 47 13.25 -6.24 -2.34
C GLN A 47 13.81 -6.82 -3.64
N PHE A 48 13.78 -6.06 -4.75
CA PHE A 48 14.34 -6.51 -6.02
C PHE A 48 15.85 -6.79 -5.94
N LYS A 49 16.61 -5.97 -5.21
CA LYS A 49 18.07 -6.17 -5.06
C LYS A 49 18.42 -7.49 -4.38
N TYR A 50 17.69 -7.83 -3.31
CA TYR A 50 17.91 -9.08 -2.58
C TYR A 50 17.36 -10.30 -3.33
N PHE A 51 16.21 -10.15 -4.00
CA PHE A 51 15.61 -11.23 -4.77
C PHE A 51 16.41 -11.57 -6.04
N GLY A 52 16.92 -10.54 -6.73
CA GLY A 52 17.75 -10.69 -7.92
C GLY A 52 19.09 -11.36 -7.62
N SER A 53 19.76 -11.00 -6.51
CA SER A 53 21.02 -11.63 -6.12
C SER A 53 20.84 -13.11 -5.75
N PHE A 54 19.78 -13.44 -5.01
CA PHE A 54 19.43 -14.83 -4.70
C PHE A 54 19.12 -15.62 -5.98
N CYS A 55 18.25 -15.11 -6.85
CA CYS A 55 17.91 -15.78 -8.10
C CYS A 55 19.13 -15.98 -9.01
N ALA A 56 20.07 -15.02 -9.04
CA ALA A 56 21.33 -15.16 -9.78
C ALA A 56 22.21 -16.27 -9.19
N LEU A 57 22.40 -16.32 -7.87
CA LEU A 57 23.17 -17.37 -7.21
C LEU A 57 22.55 -18.75 -7.42
N THR A 58 21.23 -18.87 -7.23
CA THR A 58 20.49 -20.10 -7.48
C THR A 58 20.55 -20.49 -8.96
N GLY A 59 20.43 -19.53 -9.88
CA GLY A 59 20.53 -19.74 -11.32
C GLY A 59 21.87 -20.30 -11.75
N VAL A 60 22.98 -19.71 -11.27
CA VAL A 60 24.34 -20.21 -11.53
C VAL A 60 24.52 -21.62 -10.95
N GLY A 61 24.03 -21.87 -9.73
CA GLY A 61 24.07 -23.18 -9.10
C GLY A 61 23.30 -24.25 -9.88
N LEU A 62 22.06 -23.94 -10.30
CA LEU A 62 21.23 -24.84 -11.11
C LEU A 62 21.81 -25.06 -12.50
N LEU A 63 22.40 -24.04 -13.12
CA LEU A 63 23.04 -24.14 -14.43
C LEU A 63 24.26 -25.06 -14.36
N ALA A 64 25.15 -24.85 -13.38
CA ALA A 64 26.30 -25.71 -13.14
C ALA A 64 25.88 -27.17 -12.83
N ALA A 65 24.84 -27.35 -12.02
CA ALA A 65 24.28 -28.67 -11.70
C ALA A 65 23.66 -29.36 -12.93
N SER A 66 22.98 -28.61 -13.80
CA SER A 66 22.37 -29.13 -15.04
C SER A 66 23.41 -29.57 -16.05
N ILE A 67 24.51 -28.81 -16.20
CA ILE A 67 25.66 -29.18 -17.05
C ILE A 67 26.33 -30.44 -16.52
N LYS A 68 26.60 -30.52 -15.21
CA LYS A 68 27.24 -31.67 -14.58
C LYS A 68 26.39 -32.94 -14.65
N LYS A 69 25.05 -32.82 -14.53
CA LYS A 69 24.11 -33.94 -14.50
C LYS A 69 23.50 -34.28 -15.87
N LYS A 70 23.78 -33.49 -16.91
CA LYS A 70 23.23 -33.59 -18.28
C LYS A 70 21.70 -33.74 -18.33
N ARG A 71 20.99 -33.12 -17.39
CA ARG A 71 19.52 -33.18 -17.32
C ARG A 71 18.93 -31.78 -17.43
N PRO A 72 18.48 -31.36 -18.63
CA PRO A 72 17.92 -30.02 -18.84
C PRO A 72 16.60 -29.80 -18.08
N SER A 73 15.95 -30.88 -17.63
CA SER A 73 14.76 -30.84 -16.78
C SER A 73 14.99 -30.17 -15.41
N LEU A 74 16.23 -30.01 -14.95
CA LEU A 74 16.54 -29.20 -13.75
C LEU A 74 16.34 -27.69 -13.97
N LEU A 75 16.24 -27.23 -15.22
CA LEU A 75 15.91 -25.84 -15.56
C LEU A 75 14.40 -25.61 -15.72
N ALA A 76 13.57 -26.65 -15.59
CA ALA A 76 12.12 -26.51 -15.59
C ALA A 76 11.60 -25.46 -14.57
N PRO A 77 12.10 -25.38 -13.32
CA PRO A 77 11.67 -24.34 -12.38
C PRO A 77 12.22 -22.95 -12.72
N MET A 78 13.24 -22.82 -13.59
CA MET A 78 13.82 -21.51 -13.95
C MET A 78 12.88 -20.66 -14.80
N VAL A 79 12.04 -21.29 -15.63
CA VAL A 79 11.07 -20.56 -16.47
C VAL A 79 10.00 -19.83 -15.64
N PRO A 80 9.23 -20.52 -14.75
CA PRO A 80 8.25 -19.83 -13.91
C PRO A 80 8.91 -18.89 -12.89
N LEU A 81 10.09 -19.25 -12.36
CA LEU A 81 10.81 -18.40 -11.41
C LEU A 81 11.36 -17.13 -12.09
N GLY A 82 11.89 -17.24 -13.30
CA GLY A 82 12.36 -16.10 -14.10
C GLY A 82 11.23 -15.18 -14.52
N PHE A 83 10.07 -15.73 -14.87
CA PHE A 83 8.86 -14.94 -15.14
C PHE A 83 8.44 -14.12 -13.91
N LEU A 84 8.46 -14.71 -12.71
CA LEU A 84 8.15 -14.01 -11.47
C LEU A 84 9.15 -12.88 -11.16
N VAL A 85 10.45 -13.11 -11.40
CA VAL A 85 11.49 -12.06 -11.26
C VAL A 85 11.25 -10.91 -12.22
N ALA A 86 10.95 -11.21 -13.49
CA ALA A 86 10.67 -10.20 -14.51
C ALA A 86 9.40 -9.40 -14.16
N TYR A 87 8.36 -10.06 -13.62
CA TYR A 87 7.17 -9.38 -13.10
C TYR A 87 7.51 -8.45 -11.94
N GLN A 88 8.26 -8.91 -10.94
CA GLN A 88 8.67 -8.08 -9.80
C GLN A 88 9.55 -6.90 -10.25
N TYR A 89 10.35 -7.08 -11.29
CA TYR A 89 11.11 -6.00 -11.90
C TYR A 89 10.20 -4.94 -12.54
N ASP A 90 9.19 -5.35 -13.31
CA ASP A 90 8.23 -4.43 -13.93
C ASP A 90 7.37 -3.70 -12.89
N VAL A 91 7.05 -4.34 -11.76
CA VAL A 91 6.37 -3.70 -10.62
C VAL A 91 7.28 -2.68 -9.90
N ALA A 92 8.57 -3.00 -9.71
CA ALA A 92 9.51 -2.16 -8.95
C ALA A 92 10.10 -0.97 -9.74
N TYR A 93 10.30 -1.13 -11.04
CA TYR A 93 10.95 -0.14 -11.92
C TYR A 93 10.09 0.31 -13.10
N GLY A 94 9.09 -0.48 -13.48
CA GLY A 94 8.29 -0.24 -14.68
C GLY A 94 7.17 0.77 -14.50
N THR A 95 6.49 1.03 -15.61
CA THR A 95 5.35 1.96 -15.69
C THR A 95 4.03 1.33 -15.22
N PHE A 96 4.06 0.08 -14.74
CA PHE A 96 2.88 -0.64 -14.29
C PHE A 96 2.08 0.13 -13.24
N GLN A 97 2.73 0.62 -12.17
CA GLN A 97 2.06 1.38 -11.11
C GLN A 97 1.41 2.67 -11.65
N MET A 98 2.08 3.39 -12.55
CA MET A 98 1.55 4.62 -13.17
C MET A 98 0.33 4.33 -14.07
N ARG A 99 0.34 3.21 -14.79
CA ARG A 99 -0.80 2.78 -15.61
C ARG A 99 -1.99 2.32 -14.77
N VAL A 100 -1.74 1.52 -13.74
CA VAL A 100 -2.79 1.07 -12.80
C VAL A 100 -3.42 2.25 -12.09
N LEU A 101 -2.62 3.26 -11.71
CA LEU A 101 -3.15 4.52 -11.17
C LEU A 101 -4.04 5.25 -12.19
N GLY A 102 -3.60 5.36 -13.45
CA GLY A 102 -4.42 5.95 -14.52
C GLY A 102 -5.72 5.17 -14.80
N GLU A 103 -5.67 3.84 -14.75
CA GLU A 103 -6.87 3.00 -14.85
C GLU A 103 -7.79 3.17 -13.64
N ALA A 104 -7.23 3.24 -12.42
CA ALA A 104 -8.00 3.48 -11.20
C ALA A 104 -8.67 4.86 -11.20
N GLU A 105 -7.96 5.91 -11.63
CA GLU A 105 -8.53 7.25 -11.82
C GLU A 105 -9.68 7.22 -12.83
N ASN A 106 -9.49 6.52 -13.95
CA ASN A 106 -10.54 6.36 -14.94
C ASN A 106 -11.75 5.60 -14.38
N VAL A 107 -11.57 4.55 -13.58
CA VAL A 107 -12.68 3.80 -12.94
C VAL A 107 -13.43 4.66 -11.93
N ILE A 108 -12.73 5.48 -11.14
CA ILE A 108 -13.35 6.41 -10.18
C ILE A 108 -14.24 7.44 -10.90
N ILE A 109 -13.79 7.93 -12.06
CA ILE A 109 -14.47 8.97 -12.85
C ILE A 109 -15.60 8.38 -13.71
N SER A 110 -15.35 7.27 -14.39
CA SER A 110 -16.24 6.71 -15.41
C SER A 110 -17.20 5.63 -14.89
N GLU A 111 -16.80 4.87 -13.87
CA GLU A 111 -17.52 3.70 -13.38
C GLU A 111 -17.88 3.79 -11.88
N HIS A 112 -18.16 5.01 -11.39
CA HIS A 112 -18.52 5.24 -9.98
C HIS A 112 -19.70 4.36 -9.49
N HIS A 113 -20.61 3.99 -10.39
CA HIS A 113 -21.76 3.14 -10.10
C HIS A 113 -21.40 1.65 -9.83
N ARG A 114 -20.18 1.20 -10.19
CA ARG A 114 -19.69 -0.17 -9.94
C ARG A 114 -18.87 -0.30 -8.66
N LEU A 115 -18.47 0.83 -8.07
CA LEU A 115 -17.82 0.90 -6.76
C LEU A 115 -18.85 0.73 -5.64
N GLY A 116 -19.61 -0.37 -5.68
CA GLY A 116 -20.47 -0.78 -4.59
C GLY A 116 -19.62 -1.42 -3.50
N GLN A 117 -19.11 -0.61 -2.57
CA GLN A 117 -18.40 -1.11 -1.41
C GLN A 117 -19.39 -1.91 -0.54
N PRO A 118 -19.24 -3.24 -0.39
CA PRO A 118 -20.08 -3.97 0.55
C PRO A 118 -19.78 -3.44 1.96
N PHE A 119 -20.81 -2.94 2.63
CA PHE A 119 -20.84 -2.31 3.97
C PHE A 119 -20.62 -0.80 4.10
N GLY A 120 -20.42 -0.03 3.02
CA GLY A 120 -20.39 1.44 3.08
C GLY A 120 -19.36 2.02 4.08
N PRO A 121 -19.30 3.35 4.25
CA PRO A 121 -18.45 3.95 5.28
C PRO A 121 -18.92 3.48 6.65
N VAL A 122 -17.97 3.16 7.54
CA VAL A 122 -18.21 2.66 8.91
C VAL A 122 -19.11 3.67 9.63
N THR A 123 -20.40 3.38 9.64
CA THR A 123 -21.42 4.30 10.17
C THR A 123 -21.50 4.05 11.67
N PHE A 124 -21.87 5.07 12.45
CA PHE A 124 -21.96 4.94 13.92
C PHE A 124 -22.78 3.71 14.36
N SER A 125 -23.81 3.33 13.59
CA SER A 125 -24.60 2.11 13.80
C SER A 125 -23.77 0.82 13.77
N SER A 126 -22.81 0.66 12.85
CA SER A 126 -21.98 -0.56 12.78
C SER A 126 -20.97 -0.64 13.92
N ILE A 127 -20.51 0.51 14.42
CA ILE A 127 -19.62 0.58 15.59
C ILE A 127 -20.38 0.27 16.87
N GLU A 128 -21.62 0.75 16.99
CA GLU A 128 -22.48 0.47 18.13
C GLU A 128 -22.96 -1.00 18.14
N THR A 129 -23.29 -1.59 16.99
CA THR A 129 -23.58 -3.03 16.89
C THR A 129 -22.36 -3.90 17.20
N ALA A 130 -21.14 -3.50 16.80
CA ALA A 130 -19.91 -4.20 17.16
C ALA A 130 -19.58 -4.09 18.66
N ARG A 131 -19.99 -3.00 19.31
CA ARG A 131 -19.80 -2.78 20.76
C ARG A 131 -20.88 -3.44 21.61
N GLY A 132 -22.13 -3.47 21.13
CA GLY A 132 -23.27 -4.13 21.78
C GLY A 132 -23.41 -5.62 21.46
N GLY A 133 -22.75 -6.12 20.41
CA GLY A 133 -22.77 -7.53 19.97
C GLY A 133 -22.05 -8.50 20.91
N GLY A 134 -21.41 -8.01 21.98
CA GLY A 134 -20.94 -8.84 23.09
C GLY A 134 -22.00 -9.10 24.17
N ALA A 135 -23.20 -8.51 24.09
CA ALA A 135 -24.13 -8.48 25.22
C ALA A 135 -25.56 -9.02 24.95
N THR A 136 -25.91 -9.45 23.73
CA THR A 136 -27.25 -10.01 23.48
C THR A 136 -27.23 -11.17 22.49
N SER A 137 -26.84 -12.35 22.99
CA SER A 137 -27.30 -13.63 22.45
C SER A 137 -27.41 -14.66 23.59
N SER A 138 -28.38 -14.45 24.48
CA SER A 138 -29.07 -15.47 25.30
C SER A 138 -30.33 -14.86 25.89
#